data_AF-J9ECB7-F1
#
_entry.id   AF-J9ECB7-F1
#
_cell.length_a   1.000
_cell.length_b   1.000
_cell.length_c   1.000
_cell.angle_alpha   90.00
_cell.angle_beta   90.00
_cell.angle_gamma   90.00
#
_symmetry.space_group_name_H-M   'P 1'
#
loop_
_entity.id
_entity.type
_entity.pdbx_description
1 polymer ?
#
loop_
_entity_poly.entity_id
_entity_poly.type
_entity_poly.pdbx_seq_one_letter_code
_entity_poly.pdbx_strand_id
1 'polypeptide(L)'
;MRRWFPKSVSTNGIWLALFSPNDVALDPIGLCQALGRRGRDHGVQIFERCSVEEVLVDKEQKVVGVLTNQGQFETGCYVDATGIWCGTSRVNKLPAGHAIIAAHPATYTYLSTKRLPDKDIKSSTPIFTHVDEKNYLFMDESRTLCAGFTQDDFRSLSRQRILGQWTVPSPDWDKFYPTLNNLLNRCNILGETECGELVCSAESYTVDKNPVIGETAQVQGYYVATGFNGQGLAFAGGVGNLVAGLVCGETLPVDITRLEVTRFIDLHASSQYLIERVPEVAAKLFTNSYEYHQYQTARNLRTSPIYHQLKKAGAVFGEVMGYERPLWYTEEDAEGCFLSRKFLCQRSVIHSEIMHT
;
A
#
# COMPACT_ATOMS: atom_id res chain seq x y z
N MET A 1 -14.12 5.17 26.67
CA MET A 1 -14.50 4.78 25.30
C MET A 1 -15.60 5.69 24.73
N ARG A 2 -16.83 5.69 25.28
CA ARG A 2 -18.01 6.40 24.72
C ARG A 2 -17.90 7.92 24.46
N ARG A 3 -16.92 8.62 25.03
CA ARG A 3 -16.73 10.08 24.81
C ARG A 3 -16.34 10.41 23.37
N TRP A 4 -15.60 9.52 22.70
CA TRP A 4 -15.01 9.76 21.38
C TRP A 4 -15.79 9.09 20.24
N PHE A 5 -16.70 8.18 20.57
CA PHE A 5 -17.55 7.50 19.60
C PHE A 5 -18.81 8.32 19.37
N PRO A 6 -19.20 8.61 18.10
CA PRO A 6 -20.55 9.02 17.76
C PRO A 6 -21.58 8.11 18.41
N LYS A 7 -22.74 8.67 18.78
CA LYS A 7 -23.84 7.87 19.32
C LYS A 7 -24.34 6.83 18.31
N SER A 8 -24.23 7.14 17.03
CA SER A 8 -24.53 6.24 15.92
C SER A 8 -23.62 5.01 15.83
N VAL A 9 -22.41 5.06 16.42
CA VAL A 9 -21.45 3.96 16.36
C VAL A 9 -21.57 3.09 17.62
N SER A 10 -22.03 1.86 17.43
CA SER A 10 -22.16 0.86 18.48
C SER A 10 -20.79 0.48 19.06
N THR A 11 -20.66 0.48 20.38
CA THR A 11 -19.46 0.00 21.08
C THR A 11 -19.60 -1.45 21.55
N ASN A 12 -20.67 -2.14 21.16
CA ASN A 12 -20.89 -3.53 21.56
C ASN A 12 -19.79 -4.43 20.97
N GLY A 13 -19.27 -5.35 21.79
CA GLY A 13 -18.18 -6.24 21.40
C GLY A 13 -16.83 -5.56 21.22
N ILE A 14 -16.67 -4.27 21.55
CA ILE A 14 -15.36 -3.60 21.55
C ILE A 14 -14.70 -3.78 22.92
N TRP A 15 -13.55 -4.45 22.92
CA TRP A 15 -12.78 -4.73 24.14
C TRP A 15 -11.70 -3.68 24.37
N LEU A 16 -11.08 -3.20 23.30
CA LEU A 16 -9.97 -2.25 23.32
C LEU A 16 -10.16 -1.22 22.20
N ALA A 17 -9.74 0.03 22.47
CA ALA A 17 -9.63 1.06 21.45
C ALA A 17 -8.32 1.84 21.68
N LEU A 18 -7.62 2.12 20.58
CA LEU A 18 -6.46 3.01 20.56
C LEU A 18 -6.92 4.35 19.98
N PHE A 19 -6.51 5.44 20.61
CA PHE A 19 -6.88 6.79 20.18
C PHE A 19 -5.62 7.63 20.05
N SER A 20 -5.38 8.15 18.84
CA SER A 20 -4.31 9.11 18.58
C SER A 20 -4.92 10.51 18.48
N PRO A 21 -4.77 11.36 19.51
CA PRO A 21 -5.42 12.68 19.54
C PRO A 21 -4.83 13.68 18.54
N ASN A 22 -3.66 13.38 17.99
CA ASN A 22 -2.96 14.26 17.04
C ASN A 22 -3.16 13.84 15.59
N ASP A 23 -3.85 12.72 15.34
CA ASP A 23 -4.20 12.32 13.99
C ASP A 23 -5.22 13.30 13.40
N VAL A 24 -5.09 13.56 12.11
CA VAL A 24 -5.95 14.48 11.38
C VAL A 24 -6.57 13.78 10.18
N ALA A 25 -7.82 14.11 9.90
CA ALA A 25 -8.42 13.84 8.61
C ALA A 25 -8.18 15.03 7.69
N LEU A 26 -7.80 14.77 6.44
CA LEU A 26 -7.50 15.80 5.46
C LEU A 26 -8.29 15.54 4.19
N ASP A 27 -8.76 16.62 3.56
CA ASP A 27 -9.22 16.56 2.17
C ASP A 27 -8.00 16.39 1.25
N PRO A 28 -7.86 15.26 0.53
CA PRO A 28 -6.72 15.04 -0.35
C PRO A 28 -6.64 16.06 -1.49
N ILE A 29 -7.78 16.54 -1.99
CA ILE A 29 -7.80 17.52 -3.10
C ILE A 29 -7.28 18.87 -2.59
N GLY A 30 -7.83 19.36 -1.48
CA GLY A 30 -7.39 20.59 -0.82
C GLY A 30 -5.92 20.56 -0.44
N LEU A 31 -5.41 19.42 0.07
CA LEU A 31 -3.98 19.27 0.37
C LEU A 31 -3.10 19.44 -0.87
N CYS A 32 -3.41 18.73 -1.96
CA CYS A 32 -2.67 18.84 -3.22
C CYS A 32 -2.69 20.27 -3.78
N GLN A 33 -3.84 20.94 -3.74
CA GLN A 33 -3.96 22.33 -4.18
C GLN A 33 -3.15 23.30 -3.31
N ALA A 34 -3.16 23.10 -1.99
CA ALA A 34 -2.39 23.91 -1.05
C ALA A 34 -0.88 23.74 -1.27
N LEU A 35 -0.40 22.50 -1.40
CA LEU A 35 1.01 22.19 -1.70
C LEU A 35 1.43 22.76 -3.04
N GLY A 36 0.60 22.60 -4.09
CA GLY A 36 0.88 23.15 -5.41
C GLY A 36 0.96 24.68 -5.41
N ARG A 37 0.08 25.36 -4.67
CA ARG A 37 0.15 26.82 -4.49
C ARG A 37 1.44 27.23 -3.78
N ARG A 38 1.76 26.61 -2.65
CA ARG A 38 2.99 26.90 -1.89
C ARG A 38 4.25 26.64 -2.70
N GLY A 39 4.26 25.59 -3.53
CA GLY A 39 5.34 25.33 -4.47
C GLY A 39 5.53 26.48 -5.46
N ARG A 40 4.45 26.97 -6.08
CA ARG A 40 4.52 28.13 -7.00
C ARG A 40 5.02 29.39 -6.31
N ASP A 41 4.61 29.64 -5.07
CA ASP A 41 5.11 30.76 -4.26
C ASP A 41 6.65 30.70 -4.06
N HIS A 42 7.25 29.51 -4.17
CA HIS A 42 8.70 29.27 -4.09
C HIS A 42 9.35 29.00 -5.45
N GLY A 43 8.67 29.32 -6.55
CA GLY A 43 9.22 29.24 -7.91
C GLY A 43 9.04 27.88 -8.62
N VAL A 44 8.33 26.92 -8.03
CA VAL A 44 8.00 25.66 -8.72
C VAL A 44 7.05 25.93 -9.89
N GLN A 45 7.39 25.39 -11.05
CA GLN A 45 6.52 25.39 -12.24
C GLN A 45 5.71 24.09 -12.28
N ILE A 46 4.41 24.18 -12.50
CA ILE A 46 3.49 23.02 -12.57
C ILE A 46 2.82 23.02 -13.94
N PHE A 47 3.07 21.97 -14.72
CA PHE A 47 2.50 21.78 -16.04
C PHE A 47 1.49 20.63 -16.01
N GLU A 48 0.20 20.96 -16.07
CA GLU A 48 -0.87 19.95 -16.18
C GLU A 48 -1.06 19.51 -17.64
N ARG A 49 -1.62 18.32 -17.85
CA ARG A 49 -1.80 17.72 -19.19
C ARG A 49 -0.48 17.61 -19.98
N CYS A 50 0.63 17.52 -19.24
CA CYS A 50 1.99 17.34 -19.74
C CYS A 50 2.44 15.92 -19.38
N SER A 51 2.28 14.98 -20.29
CA SER A 51 2.64 13.58 -20.06
C SER A 51 4.09 13.33 -20.46
N VAL A 52 4.88 12.72 -19.57
CA VAL A 52 6.23 12.27 -19.85
C VAL A 52 6.18 11.03 -20.74
N GLU A 53 6.66 11.16 -21.97
CA GLU A 53 6.68 10.06 -22.94
C GLU A 53 7.94 9.21 -22.78
N GLU A 54 9.08 9.88 -22.56
CA GLU A 54 10.39 9.23 -22.43
C GLU A 54 11.33 10.02 -21.51
N VAL A 55 12.04 9.31 -20.64
CA VAL A 55 13.17 9.82 -19.87
C VAL A 55 14.43 9.59 -20.70
N LEU A 56 15.19 10.67 -20.91
CA LEU A 56 16.41 10.67 -21.71
C LEU A 56 17.63 10.48 -20.81
N VAL A 57 18.45 9.50 -21.14
CA VAL A 57 19.70 9.15 -20.46
C VAL A 57 20.89 9.17 -21.42
N ASP A 58 22.07 9.45 -20.89
CA ASP A 58 23.32 9.48 -21.64
C ASP A 58 23.90 8.06 -21.87
N LYS A 59 25.19 7.97 -22.19
CA LYS A 59 25.89 6.69 -22.42
C LYS A 59 26.28 5.98 -21.11
N GLU A 60 26.28 6.70 -20.00
CA GLU A 60 26.62 6.26 -18.65
C GLU A 60 25.36 5.94 -17.82
N GLN A 61 24.18 5.91 -18.47
CA GLN A 61 22.87 5.71 -17.84
C GLN A 61 22.55 6.79 -16.80
N LYS A 62 22.91 8.04 -17.08
CA LYS A 62 22.53 9.20 -16.27
C LYS A 62 21.42 9.99 -16.94
N VAL A 63 20.41 10.42 -16.18
CA VAL A 63 19.34 11.30 -16.67
C VAL A 63 19.94 12.61 -17.21
N VAL A 64 19.51 13.00 -18.41
CA VAL A 64 19.89 14.27 -19.07
C VAL A 64 18.67 15.08 -19.53
N GLY A 65 17.48 14.49 -19.52
CA GLY A 65 16.26 15.21 -19.84
C GLY A 65 15.01 14.34 -19.81
N VAL A 66 13.88 14.95 -20.10
CA VAL A 66 12.59 14.28 -20.28
C VAL A 66 11.90 14.82 -21.53
N LEU A 67 11.41 13.91 -22.36
CA LEU A 67 10.55 14.22 -23.50
C LEU A 67 9.09 14.11 -23.07
N THR A 68 8.32 15.12 -23.41
CA THR A 68 6.89 15.22 -23.09
C THR A 68 6.08 15.57 -24.35
N ASN A 69 4.77 15.41 -24.27
CA ASN A 69 3.84 15.86 -25.32
C ASN A 69 3.82 17.39 -25.51
N GLN A 70 4.49 18.18 -24.65
CA GLN A 70 4.61 19.64 -24.76
C GLN A 70 6.04 20.11 -25.05
N GLY A 71 6.96 19.18 -25.36
CA GLY A 71 8.35 19.48 -25.64
C GLY A 71 9.32 18.76 -24.70
N GLN A 72 10.60 19.10 -24.81
CA GLN A 72 11.66 18.49 -24.04
C GLN A 72 12.16 19.43 -22.94
N PHE A 73 12.44 18.87 -21.76
CA PHE A 73 13.06 19.58 -20.65
C PHE A 73 14.41 18.94 -20.34
N GLU A 74 15.47 19.76 -20.25
CA GLU A 74 16.79 19.30 -19.81
C GLU A 74 16.82 19.22 -18.29
N THR A 75 17.29 18.10 -17.74
CA THR A 75 17.42 17.90 -16.30
C THR A 75 18.41 16.78 -16.00
N GLY A 76 19.16 16.89 -14.90
CA GLY A 76 19.99 15.81 -14.37
C GLY A 76 19.25 14.87 -13.41
N CYS A 77 17.99 15.17 -13.11
CA CYS A 77 17.18 14.47 -12.11
C CYS A 77 15.73 14.31 -12.59
N TYR A 78 15.19 13.10 -12.40
CA TYR A 78 13.81 12.74 -12.65
C TYR A 78 13.25 11.97 -11.46
N VAL A 79 12.09 12.38 -10.94
CA VAL A 79 11.41 11.69 -9.84
C VAL A 79 10.10 11.11 -10.37
N ASP A 80 10.00 9.79 -10.46
CA ASP A 80 8.76 9.09 -10.79
C ASP A 80 7.89 8.91 -9.55
N ALA A 81 6.96 9.85 -9.38
CA ALA A 81 5.90 9.81 -8.37
C ALA A 81 4.52 9.54 -9.01
N THR A 82 4.46 8.80 -10.13
CA THR A 82 3.25 8.59 -10.92
C THR A 82 2.32 7.48 -10.38
N GLY A 83 2.42 7.11 -9.11
CA GLY A 83 1.49 6.17 -8.46
C GLY A 83 1.34 4.85 -9.22
N ILE A 84 0.13 4.54 -9.69
CA ILE A 84 -0.19 3.30 -10.43
C ILE A 84 0.53 3.16 -11.78
N TRP A 85 1.03 4.27 -12.33
CA TRP A 85 1.76 4.29 -13.60
C TRP A 85 3.28 4.29 -13.44
N CYS A 86 3.78 4.23 -12.21
CA CYS A 86 5.22 4.25 -11.97
C CYS A 86 5.93 3.09 -12.69
N GLY A 87 7.08 3.41 -13.30
CA GLY A 87 7.86 2.48 -14.10
C GLY A 87 7.28 2.19 -15.49
N THR A 88 6.28 2.95 -15.95
CA THR A 88 5.71 2.79 -17.31
C THR A 88 6.27 3.77 -18.34
N SER A 89 6.82 4.91 -17.89
CA SER A 89 7.50 5.86 -18.78
C SER A 89 8.66 5.17 -19.48
N ARG A 90 8.82 5.46 -20.77
CA ARG A 90 9.97 4.94 -21.50
C ARG A 90 11.25 5.52 -20.93
N VAL A 91 12.31 4.75 -20.99
CA VAL A 91 13.66 5.22 -20.71
C VAL A 91 14.52 4.76 -21.87
N ASN A 92 15.08 5.71 -22.61
CA ASN A 92 15.93 5.36 -23.75
C ASN A 92 17.14 4.54 -23.26
N LYS A 93 17.66 3.65 -24.12
CA LYS A 93 18.85 2.82 -23.86
C LYS A 93 18.75 1.80 -22.72
N LEU A 94 17.64 1.72 -21.97
CA LEU A 94 17.38 0.55 -21.12
C LEU A 94 16.91 -0.65 -21.97
N PRO A 95 17.40 -1.88 -21.73
CA PRO A 95 17.00 -3.06 -22.51
C PRO A 95 15.50 -3.35 -22.46
N ALA A 96 14.87 -3.15 -21.29
CA ALA A 96 13.42 -3.29 -21.11
C ALA A 96 12.62 -2.08 -21.65
N GLY A 97 13.31 -0.99 -22.01
CA GLY A 97 12.71 0.27 -22.42
C GLY A 97 12.05 1.06 -21.29
N HIS A 98 12.11 0.59 -20.04
CA HIS A 98 11.56 1.26 -18.85
C HIS A 98 12.31 0.81 -17.58
N ALA A 99 12.15 1.57 -16.49
CA ALA A 99 12.66 1.19 -15.17
C ALA A 99 11.86 -0.01 -14.60
N ILE A 100 12.55 -0.90 -13.90
CA ILE A 100 12.00 -2.13 -13.31
C ILE A 100 11.65 -1.83 -11.85
N ILE A 101 10.36 -1.59 -11.58
CA ILE A 101 9.87 -1.20 -10.26
C ILE A 101 8.93 -2.28 -9.71
N ALA A 102 9.23 -2.77 -8.50
CA ALA A 102 8.45 -3.80 -7.80
C ALA A 102 7.20 -3.22 -7.09
N ALA A 103 6.38 -2.49 -7.83
CA ALA A 103 5.08 -1.98 -7.42
C ALA A 103 4.05 -2.22 -8.52
N HIS A 104 2.79 -2.52 -8.17
CA HIS A 104 1.75 -2.92 -9.11
C HIS A 104 0.38 -2.34 -8.71
N PRO A 105 -0.46 -1.95 -9.68
CA PRO A 105 -1.80 -1.49 -9.36
C PRO A 105 -2.73 -2.63 -8.93
N ALA A 106 -3.54 -2.37 -7.91
CA ALA A 106 -4.68 -3.21 -7.56
C ALA A 106 -5.89 -2.37 -7.16
N THR A 107 -7.07 -2.97 -7.31
CA THR A 107 -8.34 -2.33 -6.99
C THR A 107 -8.56 -2.22 -5.49
N TYR A 108 -9.25 -1.18 -5.06
CA TYR A 108 -9.92 -1.11 -3.77
C TYR A 108 -11.32 -0.52 -3.96
N THR A 109 -12.25 -0.85 -3.06
CA THR A 109 -13.64 -0.42 -3.17
C THR A 109 -14.10 0.24 -1.88
N TYR A 110 -14.83 1.35 -2.01
CA TYR A 110 -15.46 2.03 -0.88
C TYR A 110 -16.81 2.59 -1.30
N LEU A 111 -17.72 2.67 -0.34
CA LEU A 111 -19.01 3.34 -0.49
C LEU A 111 -18.89 4.76 0.05
N SER A 112 -19.27 5.75 -0.76
CA SER A 112 -19.42 7.13 -0.36
C SER A 112 -20.91 7.43 -0.19
N THR A 113 -21.36 7.69 1.03
CA THR A 113 -22.76 8.08 1.32
C THR A 113 -22.85 9.56 1.68
N LYS A 114 -24.08 10.07 1.83
CA LYS A 114 -24.28 11.42 2.38
C LYS A 114 -23.71 11.54 3.79
N ARG A 115 -23.40 12.78 4.20
CA ARG A 115 -23.01 13.06 5.59
C ARG A 115 -24.07 12.55 6.57
N LEU A 116 -23.62 12.10 7.73
CA LEU A 116 -24.53 11.81 8.84
C LEU A 116 -25.08 13.11 9.46
N PRO A 117 -26.17 13.03 10.26
CA PRO A 117 -26.71 14.20 10.97
C PRO A 117 -25.73 14.80 11.99
N ASP A 118 -25.84 16.12 12.22
CA ASP A 118 -24.94 16.90 13.11
C ASP A 118 -24.90 16.41 14.56
N LYS A 119 -25.95 15.73 15.00
CA LYS A 119 -26.00 15.11 16.33
C LYS A 119 -24.97 13.97 16.49
N ASP A 120 -24.50 13.41 15.38
CA ASP A 120 -23.61 12.24 15.31
C ASP A 120 -22.19 12.60 14.85
N ILE A 121 -22.01 13.67 14.07
CA ILE A 121 -20.70 14.05 13.51
C ILE A 121 -20.28 15.47 13.86
N LYS A 122 -18.97 15.68 13.99
CA LYS A 122 -18.30 16.97 14.15
C LYS A 122 -17.05 16.96 13.28
N SER A 123 -16.49 18.13 12.97
CA SER A 123 -15.17 18.25 12.33
C SER A 123 -14.03 17.54 13.08
N SER A 124 -14.19 17.28 14.37
CA SER A 124 -13.24 16.53 15.22
C SER A 124 -13.59 15.05 15.39
N THR A 125 -14.57 14.55 14.65
CA THR A 125 -14.92 13.12 14.68
C THR A 125 -13.72 12.30 14.19
N PRO A 126 -13.21 11.35 14.99
CA PRO A 126 -12.07 10.52 14.58
C PRO A 126 -12.42 9.63 13.38
N ILE A 127 -11.40 9.20 12.65
CA ILE A 127 -11.52 8.06 11.72
C ILE A 127 -11.64 6.79 12.57
N PHE A 128 -12.63 5.95 12.28
CA PHE A 128 -12.85 4.70 12.99
C PHE A 128 -12.35 3.53 12.16
N THR A 129 -11.28 2.88 12.59
CA THR A 129 -10.77 1.65 11.97
C THR A 129 -11.14 0.45 12.81
N HIS A 130 -11.86 -0.51 12.23
CA HIS A 130 -12.12 -1.81 12.84
C HIS A 130 -11.11 -2.83 12.33
N VAL A 131 -10.12 -3.16 13.17
CA VAL A 131 -9.02 -4.06 12.77
C VAL A 131 -9.53 -5.49 12.52
N ASP A 132 -10.38 -6.03 13.39
CA ASP A 132 -10.86 -7.42 13.25
C ASP A 132 -11.74 -7.64 12.02
N GLU A 133 -12.66 -6.70 11.73
CA GLU A 133 -13.54 -6.74 10.55
C GLU A 133 -12.90 -6.14 9.30
N LYS A 134 -11.67 -5.59 9.42
CA LYS A 134 -10.89 -4.97 8.34
C LYS A 134 -11.66 -3.90 7.56
N ASN A 135 -12.33 -3.01 8.26
CA ASN A 135 -13.07 -1.90 7.65
C ASN A 135 -12.75 -0.58 8.35
N TYR A 136 -13.11 0.53 7.74
CA TYR A 136 -13.10 1.81 8.43
C TYR A 136 -14.24 2.74 8.00
N LEU A 137 -14.58 3.66 8.90
CA LEU A 137 -15.52 4.75 8.70
C LEU A 137 -14.79 6.08 8.81
N PHE A 138 -14.89 6.89 7.78
CA PHE A 138 -14.53 8.30 7.83
C PHE A 138 -15.79 9.14 7.67
N MET A 139 -16.11 9.92 8.70
CA MET A 139 -17.31 10.73 8.76
C MET A 139 -16.89 12.20 8.77
N ASP A 140 -17.21 12.90 7.69
CA ASP A 140 -16.90 14.31 7.51
C ASP A 140 -18.20 15.12 7.33
N GLU A 141 -18.08 16.44 7.45
CA GLU A 141 -19.17 17.39 7.24
C GLU A 141 -19.71 17.37 5.79
N SER A 142 -18.96 16.80 4.84
CA SER A 142 -19.36 16.66 3.44
C SER A 142 -19.98 15.29 3.10
N ARG A 143 -19.45 14.19 3.65
CA ARG A 143 -19.82 12.82 3.28
C ARG A 143 -19.40 11.80 4.34
N THR A 144 -19.89 10.57 4.19
CA THR A 144 -19.41 9.42 4.96
C THR A 144 -18.76 8.41 4.02
N LEU A 145 -17.50 8.06 4.27
CA LEU A 145 -16.79 7.00 3.55
C LEU A 145 -16.81 5.71 4.37
N CYS A 146 -17.17 4.63 3.68
CA CYS A 146 -17.31 3.28 4.19
C CYS A 146 -16.42 2.36 3.36
N ALA A 147 -15.32 1.85 3.91
CA ALA A 147 -14.36 1.07 3.14
C ALA A 147 -14.04 -0.27 3.80
N GLY A 148 -13.79 -1.29 2.97
CA GLY A 148 -13.42 -2.65 3.38
C GLY A 148 -12.09 -3.07 2.78
N PHE A 149 -11.38 -3.91 3.52
CA PHE A 149 -10.05 -4.40 3.17
C PHE A 149 -10.00 -5.92 3.30
N THR A 150 -11.04 -6.60 2.83
CA THR A 150 -11.09 -8.06 2.79
C THR A 150 -10.39 -8.57 1.53
N GLN A 151 -9.91 -9.81 1.54
CA GLN A 151 -9.11 -10.33 0.43
C GLN A 151 -9.88 -10.38 -0.89
N ASP A 152 -11.20 -10.60 -0.83
CA ASP A 152 -12.05 -10.70 -2.01
C ASP A 152 -12.30 -9.34 -2.70
N ASP A 153 -12.02 -8.23 -2.01
CA ASP A 153 -12.15 -6.86 -2.52
C ASP A 153 -11.01 -6.48 -3.48
N PHE A 154 -9.84 -7.11 -3.33
CA PHE A 154 -8.64 -6.75 -4.08
C PHE A 154 -8.46 -7.59 -5.33
N ARG A 155 -8.20 -6.92 -6.45
CA ARG A 155 -7.84 -7.53 -7.73
C ARG A 155 -6.66 -6.77 -8.32
N SER A 156 -5.65 -7.51 -8.78
CA SER A 156 -4.58 -6.92 -9.58
C SER A 156 -5.14 -6.31 -10.86
N LEU A 157 -4.60 -5.17 -11.25
CA LEU A 157 -4.96 -4.50 -12.49
C LEU A 157 -3.83 -4.66 -13.51
N SER A 158 -4.20 -4.79 -14.79
CA SER A 158 -3.22 -4.70 -15.85
C SER A 158 -2.51 -3.34 -15.77
N ARG A 159 -1.19 -3.34 -15.93
CA ARG A 159 -0.44 -2.08 -15.99
C ARG A 159 -0.92 -1.27 -17.18
N GLN A 160 -1.38 -0.06 -16.90
CA GLN A 160 -1.73 0.89 -17.94
C GLN A 160 -0.44 1.53 -18.45
N ARG A 161 -0.15 1.36 -19.73
CA ARG A 161 1.08 1.90 -20.35
C ARG A 161 0.93 3.34 -20.83
N ILE A 162 -0.28 3.87 -20.80
CA ILE A 162 -0.57 5.25 -21.20
C ILE A 162 -0.82 6.05 -19.92
N LEU A 163 0.07 7.00 -19.65
CA LEU A 163 -0.05 7.91 -18.51
C LEU A 163 -1.35 8.71 -18.58
N GLY A 164 -2.03 8.83 -17.45
CA GLY A 164 -3.26 9.64 -17.33
C GLY A 164 -4.52 8.96 -17.86
N GLN A 165 -4.42 7.81 -18.52
CA GLN A 165 -5.60 6.97 -18.75
C GLN A 165 -5.98 6.32 -17.42
N TRP A 166 -7.24 6.49 -17.01
CA TRP A 166 -7.81 5.86 -15.82
C TRP A 166 -8.79 4.78 -16.29
N THR A 167 -8.51 3.53 -15.98
CA THR A 167 -9.40 2.40 -16.34
C THR A 167 -9.46 1.45 -15.17
N VAL A 168 -10.58 1.51 -14.46
CA VAL A 168 -10.90 0.68 -13.32
C VAL A 168 -12.19 -0.09 -13.63
N PRO A 169 -12.33 -1.32 -13.12
CA PRO A 169 -13.57 -2.08 -13.32
C PRO A 169 -14.73 -1.40 -12.60
N SER A 170 -15.96 -1.70 -13.05
CA SER A 170 -17.16 -1.30 -12.33
C SER A 170 -17.16 -1.86 -10.91
N PRO A 171 -17.70 -1.11 -9.93
CA PRO A 171 -17.87 -1.59 -8.57
C PRO A 171 -18.77 -2.84 -8.51
N ASP A 172 -18.47 -3.73 -7.56
CA ASP A 172 -19.16 -5.01 -7.38
C ASP A 172 -19.87 -5.03 -6.02
N TRP A 173 -21.19 -4.89 -6.04
CA TRP A 173 -22.01 -4.81 -4.83
C TRP A 173 -22.03 -6.12 -4.04
N ASP A 174 -22.03 -7.26 -4.72
CA ASP A 174 -22.08 -8.57 -4.06
C ASP A 174 -20.80 -8.81 -3.27
N LYS A 175 -19.66 -8.36 -3.81
CA LYS A 175 -18.37 -8.38 -3.10
C LYS A 175 -18.31 -7.42 -1.92
N PHE A 176 -18.87 -6.22 -2.09
CA PHE A 176 -18.82 -5.21 -1.04
C PHE A 176 -19.85 -5.46 0.08
N TYR A 177 -20.91 -6.23 -0.20
CA TYR A 177 -22.02 -6.46 0.74
C TYR A 177 -21.59 -6.98 2.12
N PRO A 178 -20.68 -7.96 2.26
CA PRO A 178 -20.20 -8.40 3.59
C PRO A 178 -19.57 -7.26 4.40
N THR A 179 -18.76 -6.41 3.76
CA THR A 179 -18.19 -5.21 4.37
C THR A 179 -19.30 -4.25 4.78
N LEU A 180 -20.25 -3.96 3.88
CA LEU A 180 -21.38 -3.07 4.17
C LEU A 180 -22.21 -3.59 5.35
N ASN A 181 -22.50 -4.89 5.41
CA ASN A 181 -23.26 -5.50 6.48
C ASN A 181 -22.55 -5.33 7.85
N ASN A 182 -21.23 -5.50 7.90
CA ASN A 182 -20.44 -5.23 9.10
C ASN A 182 -20.53 -3.76 9.53
N LEU A 183 -20.39 -2.84 8.56
CA LEU A 183 -20.51 -1.40 8.81
C LEU A 183 -21.91 -0.99 9.27
N LEU A 184 -22.96 -1.57 8.72
CA LEU A 184 -24.35 -1.35 9.14
C LEU A 184 -24.58 -1.82 10.58
N ASN A 185 -24.01 -2.97 10.96
CA ASN A 185 -24.09 -3.47 12.34
C ASN A 185 -23.30 -2.58 13.33
N ARG A 186 -22.22 -1.95 12.85
CA ARG A 186 -21.41 -1.04 13.66
C ARG A 186 -22.01 0.36 13.75
N CYS A 187 -22.62 0.86 12.67
CA CYS A 187 -23.17 2.20 12.55
C CYS A 187 -24.56 2.15 11.90
N ASN A 188 -25.59 1.82 12.70
CA ASN A 188 -26.93 1.50 12.21
C ASN A 188 -27.58 2.63 11.40
N ILE A 189 -27.26 3.88 11.69
CA ILE A 189 -27.80 5.05 10.98
C ILE A 189 -27.40 5.08 9.49
N LEU A 190 -26.36 4.33 9.10
CA LEU A 190 -26.01 4.16 7.69
C LEU A 190 -27.15 3.53 6.89
N GLY A 191 -27.97 2.68 7.50
CA GLY A 191 -29.13 2.05 6.84
C GLY A 191 -30.29 3.01 6.58
N GLU A 192 -30.32 4.15 7.27
CA GLU A 192 -31.29 5.23 7.08
C GLU A 192 -30.75 6.37 6.21
N THR A 193 -29.43 6.37 5.96
CA THR A 193 -28.75 7.40 5.19
C THR A 193 -28.95 7.12 3.70
N GLU A 194 -29.17 8.17 2.91
CA GLU A 194 -29.23 8.03 1.46
C GLU A 194 -27.93 7.41 0.94
N CYS A 195 -28.09 6.25 0.29
CA CYS A 195 -26.99 5.58 -0.36
C CYS A 195 -26.42 6.51 -1.44
N GLY A 196 -25.12 6.77 -1.36
CA GLY A 196 -24.43 7.46 -2.44
C GLY A 196 -23.87 6.45 -3.43
N GLU A 197 -22.61 6.62 -3.78
CA GLU A 197 -21.96 5.87 -4.84
C GLU A 197 -20.99 4.83 -4.27
N LEU A 198 -21.09 3.59 -4.75
CA LEU A 198 -20.05 2.59 -4.58
C LEU A 198 -18.96 2.85 -5.61
N VAL A 199 -17.74 3.08 -5.17
CA VAL A 199 -16.61 3.44 -6.02
C VAL A 199 -15.57 2.33 -5.97
N CYS A 200 -15.21 1.80 -7.14
CA CYS A 200 -14.02 0.99 -7.33
C CYS A 200 -12.91 1.87 -7.91
N SER A 201 -11.75 1.85 -7.26
CA SER A 201 -10.59 2.67 -7.60
C SER A 201 -9.33 1.82 -7.60
N ALA A 202 -8.19 2.40 -7.95
CA ALA A 202 -6.91 1.72 -8.03
C ALA A 202 -5.85 2.43 -7.19
N GLU A 203 -4.94 1.65 -6.62
CA GLU A 203 -3.82 2.13 -5.82
C GLU A 203 -2.56 1.30 -6.18
N SER A 204 -1.38 1.88 -5.98
CA SER A 204 -0.11 1.19 -6.18
C SER A 204 0.30 0.45 -4.91
N TYR A 205 0.55 -0.86 -5.05
CA TYR A 205 0.97 -1.74 -3.97
C TYR A 205 2.33 -2.37 -4.26
N THR A 206 3.04 -2.71 -3.21
CA THR A 206 4.33 -3.40 -3.24
C THR A 206 4.18 -4.81 -2.71
N VAL A 207 5.24 -5.59 -2.81
CA VAL A 207 5.22 -7.02 -2.47
C VAL A 207 5.41 -7.28 -0.97
N ASP A 208 5.84 -6.26 -0.22
CA ASP A 208 6.19 -6.34 1.20
C ASP A 208 5.44 -5.33 2.11
N LYS A 209 4.47 -4.58 1.55
CA LYS A 209 3.67 -3.53 2.24
C LYS A 209 4.45 -2.26 2.59
N ASN A 210 5.69 -2.09 2.15
CA ASN A 210 6.44 -0.86 2.33
C ASN A 210 6.53 -0.07 1.01
N PRO A 211 6.44 1.27 1.03
CA PRO A 211 6.70 2.08 -0.16
C PRO A 211 8.04 1.75 -0.84
N VAL A 212 8.15 2.04 -2.14
CA VAL A 212 9.41 2.03 -2.88
C VAL A 212 9.85 3.46 -3.14
N ILE A 213 10.98 3.83 -2.56
CA ILE A 213 11.51 5.20 -2.52
C ILE A 213 13.00 5.14 -2.84
N GLY A 214 13.50 6.09 -3.63
CA GLY A 214 14.94 6.30 -3.82
C GLY A 214 15.41 6.19 -5.26
N GLU A 215 16.74 6.30 -5.45
CA GLU A 215 17.39 6.25 -6.75
C GLU A 215 17.43 4.82 -7.30
N THR A 216 17.08 4.64 -8.56
CA THR A 216 17.10 3.33 -9.20
C THR A 216 18.54 2.87 -9.44
N ALA A 217 18.80 1.56 -9.29
CA ALA A 217 20.09 0.99 -9.65
C ALA A 217 20.37 1.00 -11.17
N GLN A 218 19.34 1.21 -11.99
CA GLN A 218 19.43 1.14 -13.45
C GLN A 218 19.88 2.46 -14.07
N VAL A 219 19.50 3.59 -13.47
CA VAL A 219 19.70 4.93 -14.04
C VAL A 219 20.02 5.93 -12.94
N GLN A 220 21.19 6.57 -13.03
CA GLN A 220 21.58 7.65 -12.14
C GLN A 220 20.73 8.90 -12.39
N GLY A 221 20.24 9.53 -11.32
CA GLY A 221 19.33 10.66 -11.35
C GLY A 221 17.87 10.27 -11.55
N TYR A 222 17.54 8.98 -11.66
CA TYR A 222 16.16 8.49 -11.71
C TYR A 222 15.75 8.03 -10.31
N TYR A 223 14.88 8.80 -9.67
CA TYR A 223 14.30 8.50 -8.36
C TYR A 223 12.87 8.02 -8.49
N VAL A 224 12.41 7.23 -7.52
CA VAL A 224 11.05 6.70 -7.46
C VAL A 224 10.43 7.05 -6.12
N ALA A 225 9.13 7.30 -6.10
CA ALA A 225 8.32 7.37 -4.89
C ALA A 225 6.90 6.84 -5.19
N THR A 226 6.70 5.53 -5.02
CA THR A 226 5.41 4.88 -5.29
C THR A 226 5.12 3.73 -4.32
N GLY A 227 4.01 3.03 -4.56
CA GLY A 227 3.69 1.80 -3.86
C GLY A 227 3.28 2.05 -2.42
N PHE A 228 2.51 3.11 -2.15
CA PHE A 228 2.16 3.53 -0.79
C PHE A 228 1.15 2.61 -0.09
N ASN A 229 0.67 1.54 -0.75
CA ASN A 229 -0.14 0.48 -0.15
C ASN A 229 -1.40 1.01 0.57
N GLY A 230 -2.12 1.96 -0.03
CA GLY A 230 -3.34 2.55 0.56
C GLY A 230 -3.09 3.71 1.54
N GLN A 231 -1.84 4.13 1.74
CA GLN A 231 -1.45 5.10 2.77
C GLN A 231 -0.78 6.36 2.21
N GLY A 232 -0.94 6.62 0.90
CA GLY A 232 -0.24 7.72 0.22
C GLY A 232 -0.48 9.09 0.86
N LEU A 233 -1.73 9.38 1.28
CA LEU A 233 -2.08 10.64 1.93
C LEU A 233 -1.36 10.83 3.28
N ALA A 234 -1.30 9.77 4.10
CA ALA A 234 -0.63 9.81 5.40
C ALA A 234 0.89 9.95 5.26
N PHE A 235 1.47 9.36 4.22
CA PHE A 235 2.92 9.40 3.97
C PHE A 235 3.39 10.62 3.18
N ALA A 236 2.51 11.33 2.47
CA ALA A 236 2.87 12.36 1.49
C ALA A 236 3.86 13.40 2.02
N GLY A 237 3.60 13.99 3.20
CA GLY A 237 4.47 15.02 3.77
C GLY A 237 5.86 14.50 4.12
N GLY A 238 5.92 13.37 4.84
CA GLY A 238 7.19 12.75 5.24
C GLY A 238 8.01 12.26 4.04
N VAL A 239 7.37 11.56 3.10
CA VAL A 239 8.02 11.06 1.90
C VAL A 239 8.50 12.19 1.00
N GLY A 240 7.73 13.27 0.86
CA GLY A 240 8.16 14.45 0.11
C GLY A 240 9.48 15.02 0.65
N ASN A 241 9.60 15.13 1.98
CA ASN A 241 10.84 15.58 2.63
C ASN A 241 12.00 14.58 2.43
N LEU A 242 11.74 13.28 2.53
CA LEU A 242 12.75 12.24 2.29
C LEU A 242 13.28 12.26 0.86
N VAL A 243 12.39 12.36 -0.13
CA VAL A 243 12.76 12.41 -1.55
C VAL A 243 13.54 13.68 -1.86
N ALA A 244 13.13 14.83 -1.30
CA ALA A 244 13.89 16.06 -1.44
C ALA A 244 15.32 15.92 -0.90
N GLY A 245 15.48 15.37 0.31
CA GLY A 245 16.79 15.11 0.89
C GLY A 245 17.65 14.17 0.03
N LEU A 246 17.07 13.09 -0.50
CA LEU A 246 17.76 12.17 -1.41
C LEU A 246 18.26 12.86 -2.68
N VAL A 247 17.38 13.61 -3.36
CA VAL A 247 17.71 14.35 -4.59
C VAL A 247 18.78 15.41 -4.34
N CYS A 248 18.75 16.07 -3.18
CA CYS A 248 19.72 17.08 -2.78
C CYS A 248 21.03 16.49 -2.23
N GLY A 249 21.16 15.16 -2.10
CA GLY A 249 22.36 14.50 -1.55
C GLY A 249 22.56 14.73 -0.05
N GLU A 250 21.46 14.95 0.70
CA GLU A 250 21.49 15.19 2.14
C GLU A 250 21.61 13.88 2.93
N THR A 251 22.10 13.98 4.17
CA THR A 251 22.01 12.87 5.13
C THR A 251 20.61 12.81 5.69
N LEU A 252 19.92 11.69 5.47
CA LEU A 252 18.55 11.52 5.93
C LEU A 252 18.45 11.38 7.46
N PRO A 253 17.39 11.92 8.08
CA PRO A 253 17.20 11.84 9.53
C PRO A 253 16.73 10.47 10.01
N VAL A 254 16.38 9.57 9.10
CA VAL A 254 15.82 8.24 9.38
C VAL A 254 16.42 7.21 8.43
N ASP A 255 16.55 5.96 8.90
CA ASP A 255 16.93 4.83 8.07
C ASP A 255 15.78 4.46 7.12
N ILE A 256 16.07 4.45 5.82
CA ILE A 256 15.11 4.11 4.77
C ILE A 256 15.42 2.78 4.08
N THR A 257 16.33 1.95 4.59
CA THR A 257 16.74 0.67 3.96
C THR A 257 15.54 -0.21 3.57
N ARG A 258 14.46 -0.21 4.38
CA ARG A 258 13.22 -0.97 4.09
C ARG A 258 12.31 -0.33 3.05
N LEU A 259 12.57 0.92 2.68
CA LEU A 259 11.83 1.69 1.68
C LEU A 259 12.61 1.80 0.38
N GLU A 260 13.92 1.52 0.38
CA GLU A 260 14.75 1.66 -0.81
C GLU A 260 14.21 0.89 -2.01
N VAL A 261 14.20 1.53 -3.17
CA VAL A 261 13.76 0.91 -4.43
C VAL A 261 14.67 -0.26 -4.84
N THR A 262 15.93 -0.24 -4.43
CA THR A 262 16.96 -1.24 -4.72
C THR A 262 16.88 -2.48 -3.81
N ARG A 263 15.99 -2.50 -2.81
CA ARG A 263 15.82 -3.66 -1.92
C ARG A 263 15.26 -4.89 -2.63
N PHE A 264 14.69 -4.73 -3.82
CA PHE A 264 14.10 -5.80 -4.61
C PHE A 264 15.00 -6.21 -5.76
N ILE A 265 14.93 -7.50 -6.11
CA ILE A 265 15.51 -8.05 -7.34
C ILE A 265 14.46 -8.08 -8.45
N ASP A 266 14.90 -8.18 -9.70
CA ASP A 266 14.04 -8.20 -10.91
C ASP A 266 12.87 -9.20 -10.83
N LEU A 267 13.09 -10.34 -10.17
CA LEU A 267 12.07 -11.36 -9.95
C LEU A 267 10.82 -10.79 -9.25
N HIS A 268 11.00 -9.91 -8.27
CA HIS A 268 9.91 -9.28 -7.53
C HIS A 268 9.17 -8.21 -8.35
N ALA A 269 9.77 -7.74 -9.45
CA ALA A 269 9.14 -6.82 -10.38
C ALA A 269 8.47 -7.52 -11.56
N SER A 270 8.57 -8.86 -11.65
CA SER A 270 7.92 -9.63 -12.70
C SER A 270 6.39 -9.53 -12.59
N SER A 271 5.72 -9.37 -13.73
CA SER A 271 4.26 -9.20 -13.77
C SER A 271 3.52 -10.36 -13.12
N GLN A 272 3.96 -11.61 -13.35
CA GLN A 272 3.31 -12.79 -12.79
C GLN A 272 3.38 -12.78 -11.25
N TYR A 273 4.56 -12.53 -10.70
CA TYR A 273 4.75 -12.44 -9.25
C TYR A 273 3.87 -11.36 -8.62
N LEU A 274 3.88 -10.17 -9.23
CA LEU A 274 3.10 -9.03 -8.74
C LEU A 274 1.59 -9.28 -8.82
N ILE A 275 1.10 -9.84 -9.93
CA ILE A 275 -0.33 -10.14 -10.12
C ILE A 275 -0.84 -11.09 -9.05
N GLU A 276 -0.04 -12.08 -8.66
CA GLU A 276 -0.40 -13.06 -7.63
C GLU A 276 -0.24 -12.51 -6.20
N ARG A 277 0.86 -11.79 -5.91
CA ARG A 277 1.22 -11.36 -4.54
C ARG A 277 0.44 -10.16 -4.05
N VAL A 278 0.20 -9.18 -4.92
CA VAL A 278 -0.32 -7.86 -4.53
C VAL A 278 -1.70 -7.91 -3.86
N PRO A 279 -2.69 -8.70 -4.34
CA PRO A 279 -3.99 -8.77 -3.68
C PRO A 279 -3.90 -9.28 -2.24
N GLU A 280 -3.01 -10.24 -1.97
CA GLU A 280 -2.77 -10.73 -0.61
C GLU A 280 -2.17 -9.63 0.28
N VAL A 281 -1.21 -8.86 -0.23
CA VAL A 281 -0.57 -7.76 0.53
C VAL A 281 -1.58 -6.66 0.85
N ALA A 282 -2.39 -6.25 -0.14
CA ALA A 282 -3.38 -5.20 0.01
C ALA A 282 -4.43 -5.55 1.09
N ALA A 283 -4.89 -6.81 1.12
CA ALA A 283 -5.82 -7.34 2.11
C ALA A 283 -5.28 -7.42 3.55
N LYS A 284 -3.98 -7.16 3.74
CA LYS A 284 -3.32 -7.16 5.04
C LYS A 284 -3.13 -5.77 5.63
N LEU A 285 -3.72 -4.71 5.04
CA LEU A 285 -3.59 -3.36 5.59
C LEU A 285 -3.94 -3.31 7.09
N PHE A 286 -5.10 -3.87 7.46
CA PHE A 286 -5.58 -3.97 8.85
C PHE A 286 -5.37 -5.35 9.48
N THR A 287 -4.39 -6.13 9.01
CA THR A 287 -4.04 -7.40 9.64
C THR A 287 -2.86 -7.22 10.58
N ASN A 288 -2.93 -7.81 11.78
CA ASN A 288 -1.80 -7.92 12.67
C ASN A 288 -0.73 -8.81 12.02
N SER A 289 0.37 -8.19 11.61
CA SER A 289 1.56 -8.89 11.12
C SER A 289 2.49 -9.19 12.28
N TYR A 290 2.86 -10.46 12.45
CA TYR A 290 3.87 -10.90 13.41
C TYR A 290 5.26 -10.91 12.75
N GLU A 291 6.33 -10.89 13.56
CA GLU A 291 7.72 -10.71 13.09
C GLU A 291 8.19 -11.72 12.03
N TYR A 292 7.53 -12.88 11.92
CA TYR A 292 7.85 -13.91 10.93
C TYR A 292 6.69 -14.21 9.98
N HIS A 293 5.84 -13.22 9.72
CA HIS A 293 4.73 -13.39 8.79
C HIS A 293 5.22 -13.85 7.41
N GLN A 294 4.63 -14.93 6.90
CA GLN A 294 4.91 -15.47 5.57
C GLN A 294 3.67 -15.30 4.70
N TYR A 295 3.87 -14.64 3.56
CA TYR A 295 2.87 -14.58 2.50
C TYR A 295 2.72 -15.98 1.86
N GLN A 296 1.51 -16.26 1.38
CA GLN A 296 1.13 -17.59 0.88
C GLN A 296 1.09 -17.66 -0.65
N THR A 297 0.89 -16.51 -1.30
CA THR A 297 0.84 -16.37 -2.76
C THR A 297 2.25 -16.24 -3.36
N ALA A 298 2.42 -16.55 -4.65
CA ALA A 298 3.66 -16.35 -5.39
C ALA A 298 4.91 -16.94 -4.70
N ARG A 299 4.83 -18.23 -4.34
CA ARG A 299 5.87 -19.00 -3.62
C ARG A 299 6.65 -19.91 -4.58
N ASN A 300 7.72 -20.53 -4.07
CA ASN A 300 8.56 -21.48 -4.80
C ASN A 300 9.22 -20.91 -6.07
N LEU A 301 9.53 -19.60 -6.07
CA LEU A 301 10.19 -18.96 -7.21
C LEU A 301 11.63 -19.44 -7.37
N ARG A 302 12.33 -19.63 -6.25
CA ARG A 302 13.70 -20.15 -6.20
C ARG A 302 13.80 -21.18 -5.10
N THR A 303 14.28 -22.36 -5.46
CA THR A 303 14.49 -23.47 -4.51
C THR A 303 15.95 -23.89 -4.54
N SER A 304 16.46 -24.37 -3.40
CA SER A 304 17.78 -25.00 -3.38
C SER A 304 17.72 -26.38 -4.07
N PRO A 305 18.85 -26.91 -4.57
CA PRO A 305 18.87 -28.26 -5.15
C PRO A 305 18.42 -29.37 -4.19
N ILE A 306 18.47 -29.10 -2.88
CA ILE A 306 18.05 -30.02 -1.82
C ILE A 306 16.63 -29.74 -1.29
N TYR A 307 15.87 -28.82 -1.90
CA TYR A 307 14.55 -28.40 -1.43
C TYR A 307 13.59 -29.58 -1.23
N HIS A 308 13.52 -30.50 -2.18
CA HIS A 308 12.62 -31.65 -2.09
C HIS A 308 13.04 -32.64 -0.98
N GLN A 309 14.34 -32.82 -0.75
CA GLN A 309 14.87 -33.64 0.33
C GLN A 309 14.54 -33.00 1.68
N LEU A 310 14.69 -31.67 1.81
CA LEU A 310 14.36 -30.94 3.03
C LEU A 310 12.85 -30.97 3.29
N LYS A 311 12.01 -30.79 2.26
CA LYS A 311 10.55 -30.92 2.38
C LYS A 311 10.16 -32.32 2.84
N LYS A 312 10.77 -33.37 2.27
CA LYS A 312 10.54 -34.77 2.68
C LYS A 312 10.99 -35.04 4.12
N ALA A 313 12.00 -34.32 4.60
CA ALA A 313 12.46 -34.40 5.99
C ALA A 313 11.59 -33.59 6.98
N GLY A 314 10.49 -32.99 6.52
CA GLY A 314 9.56 -32.23 7.37
C GLY A 314 9.83 -30.73 7.43
N ALA A 315 10.64 -30.16 6.53
CA ALA A 315 10.92 -28.72 6.53
C ALA A 315 9.66 -27.88 6.28
N VAL A 316 9.40 -26.92 7.16
CA VAL A 316 8.42 -25.85 6.96
C VAL A 316 9.15 -24.61 6.45
N PHE A 317 8.76 -24.13 5.27
CA PHE A 317 9.50 -23.10 4.55
C PHE A 317 8.92 -21.69 4.72
N GLY A 318 9.83 -20.73 4.85
CA GLY A 318 9.59 -19.32 4.63
C GLY A 318 10.28 -18.85 3.36
N GLU A 319 9.93 -17.66 2.91
CA GLU A 319 10.46 -17.02 1.72
C GLU A 319 11.29 -15.79 2.10
N VAL A 320 12.50 -15.69 1.56
CA VAL A 320 13.34 -14.49 1.64
C VAL A 320 14.02 -14.28 0.29
N MET A 321 13.80 -13.12 -0.34
CA MET A 321 14.38 -12.76 -1.64
C MET A 321 14.09 -13.79 -2.75
N GLY A 322 12.87 -14.34 -2.72
CA GLY A 322 12.35 -15.37 -3.62
C GLY A 322 12.81 -16.80 -3.30
N TYR A 323 13.71 -16.98 -2.33
CA TYR A 323 14.20 -18.29 -1.93
C TYR A 323 13.34 -18.94 -0.86
N GLU A 324 12.97 -20.19 -1.11
CA GLU A 324 12.40 -21.08 -0.10
C GLU A 324 13.50 -21.56 0.86
N ARG A 325 13.39 -21.15 2.13
CA ARG A 325 14.34 -21.48 3.20
C ARG A 325 13.62 -22.20 4.34
N PRO A 326 14.11 -23.39 4.79
CA PRO A 326 13.57 -24.02 5.98
C PRO A 326 13.64 -23.07 7.17
N LEU A 327 12.52 -22.86 7.85
CA LEU A 327 12.45 -22.11 9.10
C LEU A 327 12.59 -23.05 10.29
N TRP A 328 11.93 -24.21 10.21
CA TRP A 328 11.93 -25.26 11.23
C TRP A 328 11.45 -26.59 10.60
N TYR A 329 11.46 -27.67 11.38
CA TYR A 329 11.07 -29.02 10.93
C TYR A 329 9.94 -29.57 11.80
N THR A 330 8.98 -30.25 11.16
CA THR A 330 7.85 -30.91 11.82
C THR A 330 7.90 -32.44 11.60
N GLU A 331 7.37 -33.20 12.55
CA GLU A 331 7.18 -34.65 12.45
C GLU A 331 5.87 -35.01 11.71
N GLU A 332 4.93 -34.06 11.61
CA GLU A 332 3.68 -34.18 10.84
C GLU A 332 3.91 -33.87 9.36
N ASP A 333 3.04 -34.35 8.46
CA ASP A 333 3.12 -33.98 7.04
C ASP A 333 3.10 -32.45 6.88
N ALA A 334 4.19 -31.90 6.34
CA ALA A 334 4.45 -30.46 6.26
C ALA A 334 3.37 -29.67 5.48
N GLU A 335 2.55 -30.34 4.67
CA GLU A 335 1.44 -29.73 3.93
C GLU A 335 0.25 -29.31 4.83
N GLY A 336 0.16 -29.85 6.06
CA GLY A 336 -0.84 -29.44 7.05
C GLY A 336 -0.38 -28.32 7.99
N CYS A 337 0.94 -28.05 8.04
CA CYS A 337 1.57 -27.12 8.97
C CYS A 337 1.76 -25.72 8.38
N PHE A 338 0.78 -25.23 7.61
CA PHE A 338 0.69 -23.79 7.38
C PHE A 338 0.37 -23.13 8.72
N LEU A 339 1.05 -22.01 9.02
CA LEU A 339 0.94 -21.22 10.25
C LEU A 339 -0.51 -20.78 10.52
N SER A 340 -1.35 -21.71 10.94
CA SER A 340 -2.63 -21.45 11.55
C SER A 340 -2.33 -20.75 12.88
N ARG A 341 -3.15 -19.77 13.24
CA ARG A 341 -3.03 -18.94 14.46
C ARG A 341 -2.76 -19.73 15.76
N LYS A 342 -2.94 -21.05 15.77
CA LYS A 342 -2.74 -21.93 16.93
C LYS A 342 -1.28 -22.04 17.39
N PHE A 343 -0.30 -22.07 16.49
CA PHE A 343 1.09 -22.37 16.91
C PHE A 343 1.86 -21.18 17.50
N LEU A 344 1.56 -19.94 17.09
CA LEU A 344 2.25 -18.75 17.62
C LEU A 344 1.77 -18.35 19.03
N CYS A 345 0.57 -18.75 19.45
CA CYS A 345 0.02 -18.38 20.76
C CYS A 345 0.42 -19.34 21.90
N GLN A 346 0.88 -20.56 21.59
CA GLN A 346 1.18 -21.56 22.63
C GLN A 346 2.58 -21.44 23.26
N ARG A 347 3.54 -20.72 22.64
CA ARG A 347 4.88 -20.56 23.21
C ARG A 347 5.09 -19.29 24.04
N SER A 348 4.16 -18.34 24.02
CA SER A 348 4.21 -17.13 24.85
C SER A 348 3.64 -17.32 26.28
N VAL A 349 3.12 -18.51 26.62
CA VAL A 349 2.53 -18.79 27.94
C VAL A 349 3.50 -19.53 28.89
N ILE A 350 4.70 -19.92 28.45
CA ILE A 350 5.62 -20.75 29.27
C ILE A 350 6.61 -19.91 30.11
N HIS A 351 6.54 -18.57 30.07
CA HIS A 351 7.47 -17.71 30.84
C HIS A 351 6.90 -17.11 32.15
N SER A 352 5.73 -17.55 32.63
CA SER A 352 5.14 -17.04 33.87
C SER A 352 5.05 -18.04 35.05
N GLU A 353 5.60 -19.26 34.94
CA GLU A 353 5.49 -20.27 36.02
C GLU A 353 6.83 -20.72 36.64
N ILE A 354 7.95 -20.03 36.42
CA ILE A 354 9.26 -20.36 37.08
C ILE A 354 9.77 -19.18 37.94
N MET A 355 8.87 -18.42 38.57
CA MET A 355 9.23 -17.37 39.53
C MET A 355 8.42 -17.42 40.83
N HIS A 356 7.89 -18.60 41.20
CA HIS A 356 7.44 -18.90 42.55
C HIS A 356 7.62 -20.39 42.85
N THR A 357 8.80 -20.74 43.35
CA THR A 357 9.02 -21.81 44.34
C THR A 357 10.38 -21.61 45.01
#